data_AF-A0AAW3D948-F1
#
_entry.id   AF-A0AAW3D948-F1
#
_cell.length_a   1.000
_cell.length_b   1.000
_cell.length_c   1.000
_cell.angle_alpha   90.00
_cell.angle_beta   90.00
_cell.angle_gamma   90.00
#
_symmetry.space_group_name_H-M   'P 1'
#
loop_
_entity.id
_entity.type
_entity.pdbx_description
1 polymer ?
#
loop_
_entity_poly.entity_id
_entity_poly.type
_entity_poly.pdbx_seq_one_letter_code
_entity_poly.pdbx_strand_id
1 'polypeptide(L)'
;MRNILGLKKLKQREVFGENLENIDDEKLKAKYEQVINELNEKQKLEIQYLSKSSIFGTDANPRMARVSKMNMIMHGDGHNGIHHNDGLLNVNGIFRNRFDVILTNPPFGTNLGKDNSKVSEEDKYTDEKMITHYKKIYGDVYEEELKQVTDNFGKPIRSLYKTGEISVATEVLFVERCLDLLKAGGRMGIVLPEGVLNSSNLQKAREYFESRAKILLIVSLPQDLFVSSGATVKTSLVFLKKFTVEEQEQYETVKTQAEKEAEQKYQPQLLEIQQKIDFEKSIKQHITKLRKALKTKTAKNKENLQLTLDETIVEHTEYKKKVKQYKAQLKELEAKQQEEAKQLIKQKFDYEIPIAEIEKAGVSTIGAEIDNQLPELLKEFKEYYKRK
;
A
#
# COMPACT_ATOMS: atom_id res chain seq x y z
N MET A 1 -32.81 39.04 25.03
CA MET A 1 -31.67 39.85 25.52
C MET A 1 -31.39 39.73 27.04
N ARG A 2 -32.17 38.97 27.83
CA ARG A 2 -31.85 38.62 29.22
C ARG A 2 -31.25 37.22 29.30
N ASN A 3 -29.91 37.09 29.28
CA ASN A 3 -29.15 36.00 29.94
C ASN A 3 -27.62 36.17 29.78
N ILE A 4 -27.17 36.98 28.81
CA ILE A 4 -25.74 37.16 28.54
C ILE A 4 -24.98 37.78 29.72
N LEU A 5 -25.63 38.72 30.43
CA LEU A 5 -25.02 39.37 31.60
C LEU A 5 -24.87 38.42 32.80
N GLY A 6 -25.83 37.52 33.01
CA GLY A 6 -25.77 36.49 34.04
C GLY A 6 -24.72 35.43 33.73
N LEU A 7 -24.66 34.97 32.47
CA LEU A 7 -23.61 34.08 31.98
C LEU A 7 -22.22 34.69 32.08
N LYS A 8 -22.06 35.99 31.78
CA LYS A 8 -20.81 36.72 32.01
C LYS A 8 -20.42 36.71 33.48
N LYS A 9 -21.34 37.05 34.39
CA LYS A 9 -21.07 37.05 35.84
C LYS A 9 -20.73 35.67 36.39
N LEU A 10 -21.35 34.61 35.86
CA LEU A 10 -21.03 33.21 36.20
C LEU A 10 -19.63 32.81 35.72
N LYS A 11 -19.30 33.03 34.44
CA LYS A 11 -17.94 32.77 33.93
C LYS A 11 -16.88 33.63 34.62
N GLN A 12 -17.23 34.87 35.00
CA GLN A 12 -16.34 35.75 35.77
C GLN A 12 -16.05 35.16 37.15
N ARG A 13 -17.06 34.67 37.87
CA ARG A 13 -16.85 33.97 39.14
C ARG A 13 -16.08 32.67 38.98
N GLU A 14 -16.34 31.91 37.91
CA GLU A 14 -15.65 30.65 37.62
C GLU A 14 -14.14 30.88 37.38
N VAL A 15 -13.78 31.92 36.63
CA VAL A 15 -12.37 32.24 36.32
C VAL A 15 -11.68 32.98 37.48
N PHE A 16 -12.36 33.92 38.15
CA PHE A 16 -11.74 34.84 39.10
C PHE A 16 -12.05 34.53 40.57
N GLY A 17 -12.99 33.64 40.89
CA GLY A 17 -13.38 33.27 42.25
C GLY A 17 -14.33 34.24 42.94
N GLU A 18 -14.32 35.52 42.56
CA GLU A 18 -15.20 36.58 43.07
C GLU A 18 -15.66 37.52 41.94
N ASN A 19 -16.55 38.47 42.24
CA ASN A 19 -16.94 39.51 41.28
C ASN A 19 -15.77 40.47 41.07
N LEU A 20 -15.42 40.78 39.81
CA LEU A 20 -14.33 41.70 39.43
C LEU A 20 -14.36 43.05 40.16
N GLU A 21 -15.55 43.55 40.51
CA GLU A 21 -15.75 44.82 41.24
C GLU A 21 -15.15 44.83 42.66
N ASN A 22 -14.83 43.66 43.22
CA ASN A 22 -14.30 43.50 44.59
C ASN A 22 -12.83 43.05 44.63
N ILE A 23 -12.17 42.89 43.48
CA ILE A 23 -10.78 42.43 43.40
C ILE A 23 -9.89 43.65 43.30
N ASP A 24 -8.93 43.76 44.22
CA ASP A 24 -7.86 44.74 44.16
C ASP A 24 -7.08 44.64 42.84
N ASP A 25 -6.75 45.77 42.22
CA ASP A 25 -6.15 45.85 40.88
C ASP A 25 -4.85 45.04 40.79
N GLU A 26 -4.07 44.98 41.88
CA GLU A 26 -2.86 44.17 41.98
C GLU A 26 -3.16 42.66 41.90
N LYS A 27 -4.20 42.19 42.60
CA LYS A 27 -4.65 40.79 42.57
C LYS A 27 -5.26 40.43 41.22
N LEU A 28 -5.99 41.36 40.60
CA LEU A 28 -6.56 41.16 39.27
C LEU A 28 -5.46 41.02 38.22
N LYS A 29 -4.44 41.88 38.28
CA LYS A 29 -3.28 41.84 37.39
C LYS A 29 -2.48 40.54 37.56
N ALA A 30 -2.20 40.12 38.81
CA ALA A 30 -1.50 38.87 39.09
C ALA A 30 -2.25 37.65 38.53
N LYS A 31 -3.58 37.61 38.69
CA LYS A 31 -4.41 36.51 38.18
C LYS A 31 -4.53 36.51 36.65
N TYR A 32 -4.57 37.69 36.04
CA TYR A 32 -4.51 37.83 34.59
C TYR A 32 -3.17 37.34 34.04
N GLU A 33 -2.04 37.74 34.64
CA GLU A 33 -0.70 37.27 34.27
C GLU A 33 -0.56 35.76 34.43
N GLN A 34 -1.12 35.17 35.50
CA GLN A 34 -1.16 33.73 35.70
C GLN A 34 -1.90 33.01 34.56
N VAL A 35 -3.12 33.44 34.23
CA VAL A 35 -3.92 32.82 33.15
C VAL A 35 -3.23 32.95 31.80
N ILE A 36 -2.62 34.11 31.50
CA ILE A 36 -1.86 34.32 30.27
C ILE A 36 -0.64 33.40 30.22
N ASN A 37 0.10 33.23 31.31
CA ASN A 37 1.24 32.32 31.37
C ASN A 37 0.81 30.85 31.18
N GLU A 38 -0.28 30.42 31.82
CA GLU A 38 -0.84 29.07 31.63
C GLU A 38 -1.27 28.81 30.18
N LEU A 39 -1.95 29.79 29.56
CA LEU A 39 -2.35 29.71 28.14
C LEU A 39 -1.13 29.67 27.22
N ASN A 40 -0.11 30.49 27.47
CA ASN A 40 1.12 30.52 26.70
C ASN A 40 1.88 29.20 26.80
N GLU A 41 2.01 28.61 28.00
CA GLU A 41 2.67 27.32 28.18
C GLU A 41 1.87 26.18 27.54
N LYS A 42 0.53 26.19 27.63
CA LYS A 42 -0.31 25.22 26.92
C LYS A 42 -0.14 25.32 25.40
N GLN A 43 -0.20 26.53 24.85
CA GLN A 43 0.03 26.78 23.42
C GLN A 43 1.43 26.33 22.99
N LYS A 44 2.45 26.61 23.81
CA LYS A 44 3.83 26.20 23.54
C LYS A 44 3.98 24.67 23.55
N LEU A 45 3.30 23.96 24.45
CA LEU A 45 3.26 22.50 24.49
C LEU A 45 2.54 21.92 23.26
N GLU A 46 1.40 22.50 22.86
CA GLU A 46 0.67 22.10 21.65
C GLU A 46 1.50 22.33 20.37
N ILE A 47 2.13 23.51 20.23
CA ILE A 47 3.04 23.82 19.12
C ILE A 47 4.24 22.87 19.13
N GLN A 48 4.81 22.56 20.31
CA GLN A 48 5.90 21.59 20.40
C GLN A 48 5.47 20.17 20.01
N TYR A 49 4.28 19.74 20.38
CA TYR A 49 3.73 18.45 19.98
C TYR A 49 3.49 18.39 18.47
N LEU A 50 2.85 19.42 17.91
CA LEU A 50 2.59 19.52 16.47
C LEU A 50 3.90 19.51 15.68
N SER A 51 4.87 20.34 16.08
CA SER A 51 6.15 20.49 15.39
C SER A 51 7.10 19.28 15.50
N LYS A 52 7.00 18.49 16.57
CA LYS A 52 7.93 17.36 16.79
C LYS A 52 7.34 16.00 16.47
N SER A 53 6.01 15.88 16.43
CA SER A 53 5.35 14.57 16.43
C SER A 53 4.23 14.43 15.40
N SER A 54 3.97 15.43 14.55
CA SER A 54 2.87 15.35 13.57
C SER A 54 3.32 15.25 12.12
N ILE A 55 4.47 15.83 11.74
CA ILE A 55 4.94 15.86 10.36
C ILE A 55 6.24 15.06 10.22
N PHE A 56 6.23 14.13 9.27
CA PHE A 56 7.37 13.27 8.95
C PHE A 56 7.56 13.22 7.45
N GLY A 57 8.79 13.02 7.03
CA GLY A 57 9.14 12.93 5.62
C GLY A 57 10.49 12.29 5.45
N THR A 58 10.71 11.71 4.27
CA THR A 58 11.99 11.13 3.92
C THR A 58 12.27 11.41 2.45
N ASP A 59 13.51 11.74 2.15
CA ASP A 59 13.97 11.96 0.80
C ASP A 59 15.36 11.33 0.66
N ALA A 60 15.55 10.54 -0.39
CA ALA A 60 16.83 9.87 -0.66
C ALA A 60 17.90 10.85 -1.16
N ASN A 61 17.51 12.05 -1.60
CA ASN A 61 18.45 13.09 -2.00
C ASN A 61 18.84 13.97 -0.78
N PRO A 62 20.13 14.01 -0.39
CA PRO A 62 20.57 14.74 0.80
C PRO A 62 20.31 16.25 0.71
N ARG A 63 20.31 16.80 -0.50
CA ARG A 63 20.00 18.22 -0.73
C ARG A 63 18.51 18.49 -0.51
N MET A 64 17.63 17.63 -1.05
CA MET A 64 16.18 17.81 -0.91
C MET A 64 15.73 17.60 0.54
N ALA A 65 16.28 16.61 1.24
CA ALA A 65 16.03 16.43 2.67
C ALA A 65 16.43 17.67 3.49
N ARG A 66 17.58 18.30 3.17
CA ARG A 66 18.05 19.51 3.84
C ARG A 66 17.19 20.74 3.53
N VAL A 67 16.82 20.94 2.26
CA VAL A 67 15.95 22.04 1.85
C VAL A 67 14.57 21.91 2.52
N SER A 68 14.03 20.70 2.55
CA SER A 68 12.77 20.41 3.24
C SER A 68 12.85 20.74 4.74
N LYS A 69 13.93 20.32 5.43
CA LYS A 69 14.18 20.69 6.83
C LYS A 69 14.19 22.21 7.03
N MET A 70 14.92 22.93 6.19
CA MET A 70 14.99 24.40 6.26
C MET A 70 13.61 25.03 6.06
N ASN A 71 12.84 24.54 5.08
CA ASN A 71 11.48 25.02 4.81
C ASN A 71 10.59 24.84 6.05
N MET A 72 10.63 23.67 6.66
CA MET A 72 9.84 23.39 7.86
C MET A 72 10.26 24.25 9.07
N ILE A 73 11.55 24.55 9.23
CA ILE A 73 12.04 25.48 10.27
C ILE A 73 11.50 26.88 10.03
N MET A 74 11.52 27.36 8.77
CA MET A 74 11.05 28.71 8.42
C MET A 74 9.55 28.88 8.69
N HIS A 75 8.76 27.82 8.54
CA HIS A 75 7.33 27.84 8.82
C HIS A 75 6.96 27.56 10.30
N GLY A 76 7.94 27.29 11.17
CA GLY A 76 7.72 27.04 12.60
C GLY A 76 7.23 25.63 12.93
N ASP A 77 7.16 24.74 11.94
CA ASP A 77 6.65 23.37 12.04
C ASP A 77 7.70 22.36 12.55
N GLY A 78 8.94 22.79 12.82
CA GLY A 78 10.03 21.91 13.27
C GLY A 78 10.59 21.00 12.18
N HIS A 79 11.72 20.33 12.42
CA HIS A 79 12.43 19.58 11.35
C HIS A 79 12.84 18.15 11.74
N ASN A 80 12.51 17.73 12.94
CA ASN A 80 13.03 16.50 13.54
C ASN A 80 12.48 15.24 12.85
N GLY A 81 11.31 15.32 12.21
CA GLY A 81 10.68 14.21 11.49
C GLY A 81 11.11 14.07 10.03
N ILE A 82 11.97 14.95 9.51
CA ILE A 82 12.47 14.86 8.13
C ILE A 82 13.80 14.09 8.12
N HIS A 83 13.90 13.07 7.28
CA HIS A 83 15.05 12.18 7.22
C HIS A 83 15.66 12.16 5.82
N HIS A 84 16.99 12.08 5.77
CA HIS A 84 17.71 11.71 4.56
C HIS A 84 17.86 10.20 4.60
N ASN A 85 17.00 9.48 3.88
CA ASN A 85 17.02 8.03 3.79
C ASN A 85 16.20 7.56 2.58
N ASP A 86 16.38 6.31 2.15
CA ASP A 86 15.51 5.68 1.16
C ASP A 86 14.07 5.62 1.68
N GLY A 87 13.11 6.12 0.89
CA GLY A 87 11.71 6.19 1.28
C GLY A 87 11.01 4.84 1.45
N LEU A 88 11.63 3.78 0.91
CA LEU A 88 11.20 2.40 1.07
C LEU A 88 11.77 1.74 2.33
N LEU A 89 12.52 2.46 3.17
CA LEU A 89 13.07 1.91 4.41
C LEU A 89 12.50 2.61 5.65
N ASN A 90 12.43 1.87 6.75
CA ASN A 90 12.04 2.38 8.05
C ASN A 90 13.15 3.28 8.60
N VAL A 91 12.76 4.49 9.02
CA VAL A 91 13.68 5.46 9.60
C VAL A 91 12.97 6.25 10.68
N ASN A 92 13.50 6.19 11.91
CA ASN A 92 13.15 7.05 13.04
C ASN A 92 11.70 7.59 13.09
N GLY A 93 10.78 6.78 13.60
CA GLY A 93 9.37 7.14 13.63
C GLY A 93 8.62 6.82 12.33
N ILE A 94 9.28 6.81 11.17
CA ILE A 94 8.65 6.36 9.92
C ILE A 94 8.69 4.83 9.87
N PHE A 95 7.65 4.21 10.41
CA PHE A 95 7.42 2.77 10.42
C PHE A 95 5.94 2.44 10.31
N ARG A 96 5.58 1.14 10.27
CA ARG A 96 4.21 0.70 9.95
C ARG A 96 3.15 1.20 10.95
N ASN A 97 1.92 1.34 10.46
CA ASN A 97 0.72 1.66 11.25
C ASN A 97 0.83 2.90 12.16
N ARG A 98 1.45 3.97 11.64
CA ARG A 98 1.79 5.18 12.40
C ARG A 98 1.06 6.43 11.94
N PHE A 99 0.64 6.47 10.68
CA PHE A 99 0.18 7.70 10.03
C PHE A 99 -1.32 7.67 9.76
N ASP A 100 -2.00 8.78 10.05
CA ASP A 100 -3.42 8.97 9.73
C ASP A 100 -3.59 9.46 8.29
N VAL A 101 -2.63 10.27 7.81
CA VAL A 101 -2.62 10.86 6.47
C VAL A 101 -1.23 10.75 5.85
N ILE A 102 -1.15 10.36 4.57
CA ILE A 102 0.07 10.41 3.76
C ILE A 102 -0.21 11.19 2.48
N LEU A 103 0.68 12.13 2.13
CA LEU A 103 0.67 12.81 0.84
C LEU A 103 2.04 12.60 0.20
N THR A 104 2.08 12.11 -1.04
CA THR A 104 3.37 11.84 -1.69
C THR A 104 3.31 11.88 -3.21
N ASN A 105 4.45 12.23 -3.80
CA ASN A 105 4.71 12.17 -5.24
C ASN A 105 5.97 11.30 -5.44
N PRO A 106 5.83 9.95 -5.47
CA PRO A 106 6.97 9.05 -5.59
C PRO A 106 7.65 9.20 -6.96
N PRO A 107 8.93 8.81 -7.09
CA PRO A 107 9.62 8.86 -8.38
C PRO A 107 8.95 7.96 -9.42
N PHE A 108 8.81 8.46 -10.65
CA PHE A 108 8.18 7.73 -11.76
C PHE A 108 9.20 7.02 -12.65
N GLY A 109 8.86 5.83 -13.15
CA GLY A 109 9.61 5.16 -14.20
C GLY A 109 10.99 4.66 -13.77
N THR A 110 11.29 4.66 -12.47
CA THR A 110 12.48 4.06 -11.91
C THR A 110 12.22 2.58 -11.61
N ASN A 111 13.19 1.71 -11.93
CA ASN A 111 13.06 0.27 -11.71
C ASN A 111 14.11 -0.20 -10.69
N LEU A 112 13.65 -0.83 -9.62
CA LEU A 112 14.50 -1.53 -8.65
C LEU A 112 14.76 -2.95 -9.15
N GLY A 113 15.76 -3.08 -10.02
CA GLY A 113 16.27 -4.37 -10.50
C GLY A 113 16.88 -5.23 -9.36
N LYS A 114 17.32 -6.46 -9.67
CA LYS A 114 17.91 -7.37 -8.66
C LYS A 114 19.23 -6.85 -8.07
N ASP A 115 20.00 -6.10 -8.86
CA ASP A 115 21.33 -5.62 -8.48
C ASP A 115 21.34 -4.14 -8.07
N ASN A 116 20.24 -3.42 -8.31
CA ASN A 116 20.10 -2.01 -7.98
C ASN A 116 19.34 -1.86 -6.66
N SER A 117 19.88 -1.04 -5.75
CA SER A 117 19.28 -0.69 -4.46
C SER A 117 19.12 -1.88 -3.49
N LYS A 118 20.20 -2.18 -2.78
CA LYS A 118 20.25 -3.12 -1.66
C LYS A 118 20.25 -2.35 -0.35
N VAL A 119 19.70 -2.94 0.70
CA VAL A 119 19.80 -2.38 2.05
C VAL A 119 21.27 -2.36 2.48
N SER A 120 21.75 -1.21 2.92
CA SER A 120 23.12 -0.97 3.37
C SER A 120 23.17 -0.72 4.87
N GLU A 121 24.35 -0.83 5.47
CA GLU A 121 24.54 -0.45 6.88
C GLU A 121 24.34 1.05 7.10
N GLU A 122 24.53 1.89 6.08
CA GLU A 122 24.32 3.34 6.13
C GLU A 122 22.84 3.71 6.29
N ASP A 123 21.92 2.82 5.87
CA ASP A 123 20.47 3.02 6.04
C ASP A 123 20.02 2.83 7.50
N LYS A 124 20.88 2.26 8.35
CA LYS A 124 20.60 2.05 9.77
C LYS A 124 20.50 3.40 10.49
N TYR A 125 19.40 3.60 11.20
CA TYR A 125 19.26 4.77 12.06
C TYR A 125 20.13 4.66 13.33
N THR A 126 20.88 5.71 13.66
CA THR A 126 21.94 5.68 14.68
C THR A 126 21.77 6.66 15.85
N ASP A 127 20.78 7.56 15.83
CA ASP A 127 20.59 8.52 16.93
C ASP A 127 20.01 7.83 18.17
N GLU A 128 20.88 7.56 19.16
CA GLU A 128 20.54 6.86 20.40
C GLU A 128 19.46 7.58 21.22
N LYS A 129 19.41 8.92 21.19
CA LYS A 129 18.42 9.69 21.96
C LYS A 129 17.03 9.49 21.38
N MET A 130 16.91 9.56 20.06
CA MET A 130 15.64 9.34 19.36
C MET A 130 15.22 7.88 19.40
N ILE A 131 16.16 6.94 19.31
CA ILE A 131 15.90 5.51 19.51
C ILE A 131 15.31 5.28 20.91
N THR A 132 15.95 5.81 21.96
CA THR A 132 15.45 5.67 23.34
C THR A 132 14.07 6.31 23.50
N HIS A 133 13.85 7.48 22.89
CA HIS A 133 12.56 8.16 22.90
C HIS A 133 11.44 7.30 22.27
N TYR A 134 11.67 6.74 21.07
CA TYR A 134 10.67 5.92 20.40
C TYR A 134 10.47 4.56 21.04
N LYS A 135 11.52 3.94 21.59
CA LYS A 135 11.39 2.75 22.44
C LYS A 135 10.49 3.00 23.63
N LYS A 136 10.59 4.17 24.29
CA LYS A 136 9.72 4.52 25.41
C LYS A 136 8.24 4.66 25.02
N ILE A 137 7.96 5.13 23.80
CA ILE A 137 6.58 5.39 23.34
C ILE A 137 5.92 4.11 22.77
N TYR A 138 6.67 3.36 21.96
CA TYR A 138 6.13 2.25 21.16
C TYR A 138 6.63 0.87 21.61
N GLY A 139 7.59 0.81 22.54
CA GLY A 139 8.12 -0.44 23.08
C GLY A 139 8.68 -1.36 22.01
N ASP A 140 8.38 -2.64 22.15
CA ASP A 140 8.85 -3.73 21.30
C ASP A 140 8.47 -3.55 19.82
N VAL A 141 7.34 -2.87 19.55
CA VAL A 141 6.90 -2.58 18.17
C VAL A 141 7.97 -1.79 17.43
N TYR A 142 8.55 -0.77 18.07
CA TYR A 142 9.58 0.03 17.42
C TYR A 142 10.88 -0.76 17.18
N GLU A 143 11.25 -1.63 18.12
CA GLU A 143 12.43 -2.49 17.94
C GLU A 143 12.26 -3.46 16.79
N GLU A 144 11.08 -4.07 16.65
CA GLU A 144 10.75 -4.93 15.54
C GLU A 144 10.76 -4.19 14.19
N GLU A 145 10.26 -2.96 14.17
CA GLU A 145 10.24 -2.14 12.95
C GLU A 145 11.65 -1.74 12.48
N LEU A 146 12.61 -1.57 13.38
CA LEU A 146 14.01 -1.32 13.01
C LEU A 146 14.67 -2.52 12.32
N LYS A 147 14.18 -3.74 12.57
CA LYS A 147 14.68 -4.98 11.94
C LYS A 147 14.42 -5.03 10.44
N GLN A 148 13.48 -4.23 9.92
CA GLN A 148 13.30 -4.09 8.48
C GLN A 148 14.64 -3.73 7.79
N VAL A 149 15.45 -2.89 8.43
CA VAL A 149 16.79 -2.53 7.94
C VAL A 149 17.84 -3.49 8.49
N THR A 150 17.93 -3.66 9.81
CA THR A 150 19.09 -4.34 10.44
C THR A 150 19.22 -5.82 10.08
N ASP A 151 18.11 -6.50 9.76
CA ASP A 151 18.11 -7.95 9.48
C ASP A 151 18.17 -8.24 7.97
N ASN A 152 18.27 -7.20 7.14
CA ASN A 152 18.15 -7.29 5.69
C ASN A 152 19.33 -6.66 4.93
N PHE A 153 20.44 -6.36 5.59
CA PHE A 153 21.66 -5.88 4.92
C PHE A 153 22.05 -6.78 3.74
N GLY A 154 22.40 -6.15 2.61
CA GLY A 154 22.76 -6.80 1.36
C GLY A 154 21.59 -7.39 0.57
N LYS A 155 20.36 -7.43 1.11
CA LYS A 155 19.18 -7.88 0.38
C LYS A 155 18.63 -6.76 -0.52
N PRO A 156 18.06 -7.09 -1.69
CA PRO A 156 17.40 -6.09 -2.54
C PRO A 156 16.21 -5.44 -1.81
N ILE A 157 16.08 -4.11 -1.86
CA ILE A 157 15.00 -3.39 -1.15
C ILE A 157 13.61 -3.90 -1.56
N ARG A 158 13.41 -4.21 -2.84
CA ARG A 158 12.14 -4.77 -3.34
C ARG A 158 11.72 -6.07 -2.63
N SER A 159 12.66 -6.84 -2.08
CA SER A 159 12.35 -8.10 -1.38
C SER A 159 11.66 -7.89 -0.03
N LEU A 160 11.63 -6.65 0.48
CA LEU A 160 10.94 -6.27 1.71
C LEU A 160 9.42 -6.12 1.51
N TYR A 161 8.94 -6.19 0.26
CA TYR A 161 7.59 -5.87 -0.16
C TYR A 161 6.95 -7.02 -0.93
N LYS A 162 5.65 -7.30 -0.69
CA LYS A 162 4.94 -8.37 -1.42
C LYS A 162 4.82 -8.04 -2.91
N THR A 163 4.60 -6.77 -3.24
CA THR A 163 4.56 -6.31 -4.63
C THR A 163 5.90 -6.37 -5.34
N GLY A 164 7.02 -6.49 -4.62
CA GLY A 164 8.35 -6.65 -5.23
C GLY A 164 8.57 -7.98 -5.94
N GLU A 165 7.73 -8.99 -5.68
CA GLU A 165 7.65 -10.22 -6.48
C GLU A 165 6.86 -10.04 -7.79
N ILE A 166 5.97 -9.04 -7.82
CA ILE A 166 5.03 -8.76 -8.91
C ILE A 166 5.66 -7.77 -9.92
N SER A 167 6.30 -6.72 -9.41
CA SER A 167 6.82 -5.61 -10.21
C SER A 167 8.18 -5.12 -9.69
N VAL A 168 8.98 -4.59 -10.61
CA VAL A 168 10.22 -3.87 -10.30
C VAL A 168 10.02 -2.34 -10.29
N ALA A 169 8.83 -1.86 -10.67
CA ALA A 169 8.52 -0.44 -10.73
C ALA A 169 8.43 0.16 -9.32
N THR A 170 9.22 1.20 -9.06
CA THR A 170 9.34 1.82 -7.74
C THR A 170 8.00 2.39 -7.25
N GLU A 171 7.20 2.97 -8.15
CA GLU A 171 5.88 3.52 -7.81
C GLU A 171 4.92 2.46 -7.24
N VAL A 172 5.03 1.20 -7.68
CA VAL A 172 4.22 0.08 -7.15
C VAL A 172 4.61 -0.22 -5.71
N LEU A 173 5.92 -0.23 -5.41
CA LEU A 173 6.42 -0.43 -4.05
C LEU A 173 6.04 0.72 -3.13
N PHE A 174 6.04 1.96 -3.63
CA PHE A 174 5.62 3.12 -2.84
C PHE A 174 4.14 3.09 -2.45
N VAL A 175 3.24 2.54 -3.30
CA VAL A 175 1.85 2.34 -2.91
C VAL A 175 1.75 1.36 -1.74
N GLU A 176 2.43 0.21 -1.81
CA GLU A 176 2.49 -0.75 -0.69
C GLU A 176 3.10 -0.11 0.57
N ARG A 177 4.21 0.61 0.42
CA ARG A 177 4.86 1.32 1.52
C ARG A 177 3.91 2.30 2.20
N CYS A 178 3.18 3.11 1.45
CA CYS A 178 2.22 4.05 2.03
C CYS A 178 1.10 3.32 2.79
N LEU A 179 0.56 2.23 2.21
CA LEU A 179 -0.44 1.41 2.90
C LEU A 179 0.10 0.74 4.17
N ASP A 180 1.37 0.35 4.20
CA ASP A 180 2.03 -0.20 5.38
C ASP A 180 2.20 0.85 6.49
N LEU A 181 2.57 2.07 6.12
CA LEU A 181 2.74 3.20 7.03
C LEU A 181 1.43 3.71 7.63
N LEU A 182 0.32 3.63 6.89
CA LEU A 182 -0.99 4.09 7.35
C LEU A 182 -1.53 3.22 8.50
N LYS A 183 -2.17 3.86 9.48
CA LYS A 183 -3.05 3.18 10.44
C LYS A 183 -4.30 2.62 9.73
N ALA A 184 -4.97 1.66 10.35
CA ALA A 184 -6.28 1.22 9.88
C ALA A 184 -7.24 2.42 9.75
N GLY A 185 -7.94 2.54 8.63
CA GLY A 185 -8.79 3.69 8.30
C GLY A 185 -8.04 4.98 7.88
N GLY A 186 -6.70 4.99 7.92
CA GLY A 186 -5.86 6.09 7.45
C GLY A 186 -6.01 6.32 5.95
N ARG A 187 -5.66 7.53 5.48
CA ARG A 187 -5.88 7.95 4.09
C ARG A 187 -4.60 8.42 3.44
N MET A 188 -4.48 8.22 2.14
CA MET A 188 -3.38 8.75 1.36
C MET A 188 -3.85 9.46 0.10
N GLY A 189 -3.11 10.47 -0.32
CA GLY A 189 -3.11 11.03 -1.66
C GLY A 189 -1.75 10.76 -2.30
N ILE A 190 -1.74 10.09 -3.44
CA ILE A 190 -0.52 9.73 -4.16
C ILE A 190 -0.62 10.11 -5.62
N VAL A 191 0.45 10.67 -6.18
CA VAL A 191 0.56 10.87 -7.63
C VAL A 191 1.08 9.56 -8.24
N LEU A 192 0.38 9.02 -9.24
CA LEU A 192 0.77 7.79 -9.92
C LEU A 192 0.71 7.95 -11.44
N PRO A 193 1.59 7.30 -12.21
CA PRO A 193 1.40 7.13 -13.64
C PRO A 193 0.12 6.33 -13.92
N GLU A 194 -0.65 6.69 -14.95
CA GLU A 194 -1.90 5.98 -15.32
C GLU A 194 -1.67 4.50 -15.60
N GLY A 195 -0.47 4.12 -16.05
CA GLY A 195 -0.08 2.72 -16.25
C GLY A 195 -0.26 1.83 -15.02
N VAL A 196 -0.09 2.38 -13.80
CA VAL A 196 -0.35 1.65 -12.55
C VAL A 196 -1.83 1.30 -12.42
N LEU A 197 -2.72 2.18 -12.89
CA LEU A 197 -4.17 2.06 -12.78
C LEU A 197 -4.81 1.21 -13.88
N ASN A 198 -4.25 1.21 -15.10
CA ASN A 198 -4.91 0.57 -16.26
C ASN A 198 -4.15 -0.60 -16.88
N SER A 199 -2.83 -0.73 -16.69
CA SER A 199 -2.03 -1.72 -17.42
C SER A 199 -2.31 -3.15 -16.98
N SER A 200 -2.55 -4.08 -17.91
CA SER A 200 -2.78 -5.51 -17.61
C SER A 200 -1.60 -6.15 -16.87
N ASN A 201 -0.37 -5.71 -17.12
CA ASN A 201 0.84 -6.25 -16.47
C ASN A 201 0.87 -5.98 -14.96
N LEU A 202 0.18 -4.93 -14.50
CA LEU A 202 0.10 -4.54 -13.09
C LEU A 202 -1.21 -4.94 -12.43
N GLN A 203 -2.02 -5.78 -13.08
CA GLN A 203 -3.30 -6.23 -12.54
C GLN A 203 -3.16 -6.87 -11.16
N LYS A 204 -2.17 -7.75 -10.95
CA LYS A 204 -1.92 -8.38 -9.65
C LYS A 204 -1.54 -7.38 -8.56
N ALA A 205 -0.83 -6.30 -8.91
CA ALA A 205 -0.48 -5.26 -7.96
C ALA A 205 -1.73 -4.45 -7.57
N ARG A 206 -2.59 -4.12 -8.52
CA ARG A 206 -3.89 -3.49 -8.24
C ARG A 206 -4.78 -4.36 -7.36
N GLU A 207 -4.88 -5.65 -7.65
CA GLU A 207 -5.62 -6.60 -6.82
C GLU A 207 -5.07 -6.62 -5.38
N TYR A 208 -3.74 -6.55 -5.21
CA TYR A 208 -3.14 -6.44 -3.89
C TYR A 208 -3.50 -5.13 -3.18
N PHE A 209 -3.52 -4.00 -3.88
CA PHE A 209 -3.92 -2.71 -3.29
C PHE A 209 -5.41 -2.68 -2.93
N GLU A 210 -6.27 -3.14 -3.85
CA GLU A 210 -7.73 -3.25 -3.67
C GLU A 210 -8.08 -4.19 -2.51
N SER A 211 -7.22 -5.17 -2.18
CA SER A 211 -7.40 -6.06 -1.02
C SER A 211 -7.08 -5.44 0.35
N ARG A 212 -6.56 -4.21 0.38
CA ARG A 212 -6.08 -3.53 1.60
C ARG A 212 -6.65 -2.12 1.77
N ALA A 213 -7.25 -1.55 0.74
CA ALA A 213 -7.70 -0.18 0.74
C ALA A 213 -8.85 0.05 -0.25
N LYS A 214 -9.72 1.00 0.10
CA LYS A 214 -10.73 1.55 -0.81
C LYS A 214 -10.14 2.72 -1.57
N ILE A 215 -10.35 2.78 -2.88
CA ILE A 215 -10.07 3.97 -3.68
C ILE A 215 -11.21 4.97 -3.45
N LEU A 216 -10.88 6.17 -2.96
CA LEU A 216 -11.85 7.21 -2.64
C LEU A 216 -12.13 8.13 -3.82
N LEU A 217 -11.11 8.42 -4.63
CA LEU A 217 -11.18 9.33 -5.79
C LEU A 217 -9.97 9.11 -6.68
N ILE A 218 -10.18 9.11 -7.99
CA ILE A 218 -9.12 9.21 -8.99
C ILE A 218 -9.33 10.52 -9.76
N VAL A 219 -8.30 11.35 -9.84
CA VAL A 219 -8.29 12.56 -10.66
C VAL A 219 -7.22 12.40 -11.75
N SER A 220 -7.63 12.19 -12.99
CA SER A 220 -6.72 12.18 -14.15
C SER A 220 -6.23 13.60 -14.40
N LEU A 221 -4.90 13.74 -14.49
CA LEU A 221 -4.21 15.02 -14.68
C LEU A 221 -3.85 15.23 -16.16
N PRO A 222 -3.65 16.49 -16.59
CA PRO A 222 -3.14 16.80 -17.92
C PRO A 222 -1.77 16.15 -18.13
N GLN A 223 -1.56 15.55 -19.31
CA GLN A 223 -0.32 14.83 -19.61
C GLN A 223 0.93 15.72 -19.54
N ASP A 224 0.76 17.00 -19.83
CA ASP A 224 1.82 17.97 -20.01
C ASP A 224 2.28 18.60 -18.67
N LEU A 225 1.55 18.36 -17.57
CA LEU A 225 1.79 18.94 -16.25
C LEU A 225 3.20 18.69 -15.69
N PHE A 226 3.76 17.49 -15.92
CA PHE A 226 5.07 17.10 -15.40
C PHE A 226 6.21 17.12 -16.44
N VAL A 227 5.95 17.65 -17.64
CA VAL A 227 6.95 17.68 -18.73
C VAL A 227 8.16 18.53 -18.38
N SER A 228 7.98 19.66 -17.66
CA SER A 228 9.10 20.49 -17.15
C SER A 228 10.04 19.72 -16.21
N SER A 229 9.52 18.71 -15.52
CA SER A 229 10.29 17.85 -14.61
C SER A 229 10.89 16.63 -15.32
N GLY A 230 10.73 16.54 -16.65
CA GLY A 230 11.25 15.44 -17.47
C GLY A 230 10.34 14.21 -17.56
N ALA A 231 9.14 14.24 -16.97
CA ALA A 231 8.19 13.14 -17.05
C ALA A 231 7.24 13.33 -18.24
N THR A 232 7.09 12.30 -19.08
CA THR A 232 6.23 12.33 -20.28
C THR A 232 4.97 11.48 -20.15
N VAL A 233 4.84 10.75 -19.04
CA VAL A 233 3.71 9.87 -18.75
C VAL A 233 2.52 10.68 -18.21
N LYS A 234 1.31 10.34 -18.68
CA LYS A 234 0.08 10.86 -18.08
C LYS A 234 -0.04 10.32 -16.64
N THR A 235 -0.39 11.20 -15.71
CA THR A 235 -0.44 10.90 -14.28
C THR A 235 -1.84 11.14 -13.71
N SER A 236 -2.08 10.63 -12.52
CA SER A 236 -3.33 10.84 -11.80
C SER A 236 -3.05 11.07 -10.32
N LEU A 237 -3.89 11.88 -9.67
CA LEU A 237 -3.98 11.90 -8.22
C LEU A 237 -4.91 10.76 -7.79
N VAL A 238 -4.41 9.88 -6.94
CA VAL A 238 -5.17 8.75 -6.43
C VAL A 238 -5.30 8.90 -4.93
N PHE A 239 -6.54 8.94 -4.46
CA PHE A 239 -6.86 9.01 -3.05
C PHE A 239 -7.32 7.64 -2.58
N LEU A 240 -6.66 7.08 -1.58
CA LEU A 240 -7.01 5.78 -1.01
C LEU A 240 -7.27 5.91 0.49
N LYS A 241 -8.12 5.03 1.02
CA LYS A 241 -8.30 4.81 2.46
C LYS A 241 -7.95 3.35 2.76
N LYS A 242 -6.94 3.14 3.59
CA LYS A 242 -6.62 1.80 4.11
C LYS A 242 -7.85 1.27 4.85
N PHE A 243 -8.16 -0.01 4.66
CA PHE A 243 -9.29 -0.64 5.35
C PHE A 243 -9.20 -0.40 6.87
N THR A 244 -10.36 -0.14 7.45
CA THR A 244 -10.56 -0.32 8.89
C THR A 244 -10.42 -1.79 9.25
N VAL A 245 -10.34 -2.11 10.55
CA VAL A 245 -10.22 -3.50 11.00
C VAL A 245 -11.45 -4.28 10.56
N GLU A 246 -12.63 -3.68 10.68
CA GLU A 246 -13.91 -4.26 10.30
C GLU A 246 -14.01 -4.46 8.79
N GLU A 247 -13.58 -3.48 7.99
CA GLU A 247 -13.56 -3.61 6.52
C GLU A 247 -12.60 -4.71 6.05
N GLN A 248 -11.46 -4.89 6.72
CA GLN A 248 -10.52 -5.98 6.40
C GLN A 248 -11.14 -7.34 6.71
N GLU A 249 -11.77 -7.52 7.87
CA GLU A 249 -12.46 -8.76 8.23
C GLU A 249 -13.60 -9.09 7.27
N GLN A 250 -14.39 -8.08 6.89
CA GLN A 250 -15.44 -8.22 5.88
C GLN A 250 -14.86 -8.65 4.53
N TYR A 251 -13.78 -8.01 4.08
CA TYR A 251 -13.13 -8.33 2.82
C TYR A 251 -12.61 -9.78 2.81
N GLU A 252 -11.93 -10.23 3.87
CA GLU A 252 -11.41 -11.61 3.96
C GLU A 252 -12.54 -12.65 3.99
N THR A 253 -13.65 -12.33 4.66
CA THR A 253 -14.85 -13.20 4.67
C THR A 253 -15.44 -13.33 3.27
N VAL A 254 -15.64 -12.20 2.57
CA VAL A 254 -16.15 -12.17 1.20
C VAL A 254 -15.22 -12.92 0.26
N LYS A 255 -13.91 -12.70 0.39
CA LYS A 255 -12.88 -13.37 -0.41
C LYS A 255 -12.92 -14.88 -0.23
N THR A 256 -12.92 -15.36 1.01
CA THR A 256 -12.97 -16.79 1.31
C THR A 256 -14.23 -17.43 0.73
N GLN A 257 -15.38 -16.75 0.85
CA GLN A 257 -16.64 -17.24 0.29
C GLN A 257 -16.61 -17.27 -1.25
N ALA A 258 -16.12 -16.22 -1.89
CA ALA A 258 -16.01 -16.12 -3.34
C ALA A 258 -15.05 -17.16 -3.93
N GLU A 259 -13.89 -17.37 -3.30
CA GLU A 259 -12.93 -18.40 -3.70
C GLU A 259 -13.53 -19.80 -3.59
N LYS A 260 -14.26 -20.09 -2.51
CA LYS A 260 -14.96 -21.38 -2.32
C LYS A 260 -16.06 -21.62 -3.34
N GLU A 261 -16.86 -20.60 -3.64
CA GLU A 261 -17.92 -20.69 -4.67
C GLU A 261 -17.33 -20.93 -6.06
N ALA A 262 -16.26 -20.22 -6.41
CA ALA A 262 -15.52 -20.46 -7.65
C ALA A 262 -14.90 -21.87 -7.67
N GLU A 263 -14.27 -22.31 -6.58
CA GLU A 263 -13.72 -23.66 -6.47
C GLU A 263 -14.77 -24.73 -6.71
N GLN A 264 -15.91 -24.67 -6.04
CA GLN A 264 -17.00 -25.64 -6.22
C GLN A 264 -17.50 -25.70 -7.68
N LYS A 265 -17.55 -24.56 -8.37
CA LYS A 265 -17.99 -24.47 -9.78
C LYS A 265 -17.03 -25.16 -10.74
N TYR A 266 -15.72 -25.00 -10.55
CA TYR A 266 -14.70 -25.47 -11.48
C TYR A 266 -14.05 -26.82 -11.07
N GLN A 267 -14.18 -27.24 -9.80
CA GLN A 267 -13.56 -28.45 -9.25
C GLN A 267 -13.85 -29.74 -10.05
N PRO A 268 -15.08 -30.02 -10.55
CA PRO A 268 -15.33 -31.23 -11.32
C PRO A 268 -14.51 -31.28 -12.62
N GLN A 269 -14.43 -30.16 -13.33
CA GLN A 269 -13.71 -30.05 -14.61
C GLN A 269 -12.19 -30.09 -14.40
N LEU A 270 -11.69 -29.44 -13.33
CA LEU A 270 -10.29 -29.51 -12.95
C LEU A 270 -9.87 -30.94 -12.60
N LEU A 271 -10.69 -31.65 -11.82
CA LEU A 271 -10.42 -33.04 -11.44
C LEU A 271 -10.41 -33.97 -12.66
N GLU A 272 -11.34 -33.79 -13.60
CA GLU A 272 -11.40 -34.57 -14.84
C GLU A 272 -10.11 -34.38 -15.68
N ILE A 273 -9.69 -33.13 -15.89
CA ILE A 273 -8.47 -32.82 -16.63
C ILE A 273 -7.24 -33.37 -15.91
N GLN A 274 -7.20 -33.24 -14.58
CA GLN A 274 -6.10 -33.74 -13.77
C GLN A 274 -5.97 -35.27 -13.85
N GLN A 275 -7.09 -36.00 -13.78
CA GLN A 275 -7.12 -37.45 -13.98
C GLN A 275 -6.58 -37.85 -15.36
N LYS A 276 -6.97 -37.11 -16.42
CA LYS A 276 -6.44 -37.33 -17.77
C LYS A 276 -4.92 -37.10 -17.83
N ILE A 277 -4.39 -36.11 -17.10
CA ILE A 277 -2.94 -35.88 -17.01
C ILE A 277 -2.25 -37.02 -16.24
N ASP A 278 -2.81 -37.46 -15.12
CA ASP A 278 -2.23 -38.50 -14.27
C ASP A 278 -2.29 -39.90 -14.91
N PHE A 279 -3.21 -40.14 -15.83
CA PHE A 279 -3.25 -41.37 -16.63
C PHE A 279 -1.94 -41.58 -17.43
N GLU A 280 -1.30 -40.53 -17.94
CA GLU A 280 0.00 -40.64 -18.63
C GLU A 280 1.10 -41.18 -17.73
N LYS A 281 1.09 -40.79 -16.44
CA LYS A 281 2.04 -41.32 -15.45
C LYS A 281 1.83 -42.83 -15.27
N SER A 282 0.58 -43.29 -15.31
CA SER A 282 0.24 -44.71 -15.19
C SER A 282 0.74 -45.52 -16.38
N ILE A 283 0.57 -45.01 -17.61
CA ILE A 283 1.15 -45.64 -18.82
C ILE A 283 2.68 -45.72 -18.71
N LYS A 284 3.34 -44.63 -18.29
CA LYS A 284 4.80 -44.58 -18.11
C LYS A 284 5.30 -45.58 -17.06
N GLN A 285 4.56 -45.75 -15.97
CA GLN A 285 4.83 -46.79 -14.98
C GLN A 285 4.66 -48.19 -15.55
N HIS A 286 3.63 -48.42 -16.38
CA HIS A 286 3.41 -49.70 -17.06
C HIS A 286 4.59 -50.07 -17.98
N ILE A 287 5.05 -49.12 -18.81
CA ILE A 287 6.25 -49.27 -19.65
C ILE A 287 7.46 -49.67 -18.81
N THR A 288 7.65 -49.02 -17.65
CA THR A 288 8.78 -49.32 -16.75
C THR A 288 8.71 -50.73 -16.18
N LYS A 289 7.50 -51.21 -15.84
CA LYS A 289 7.28 -52.59 -15.38
C LYS A 289 7.54 -53.60 -16.49
N LEU A 290 7.03 -53.36 -17.71
CA LEU A 290 7.27 -54.22 -18.88
C LEU A 290 8.76 -54.34 -19.20
N ARG A 291 9.50 -53.22 -19.18
CA ARG A 291 10.98 -53.20 -19.37
C ARG A 291 11.72 -54.03 -18.32
N LYS A 292 11.26 -54.03 -17.06
CA LYS A 292 11.85 -54.87 -16.00
C LYS A 292 11.55 -56.36 -16.22
N ALA A 293 10.32 -56.69 -16.57
CA ALA A 293 9.90 -58.07 -16.83
C ALA A 293 10.63 -58.71 -18.03
N LEU A 294 10.97 -57.91 -19.06
CA LEU A 294 11.74 -58.35 -20.21
C LEU A 294 13.17 -58.82 -19.87
N LYS A 295 13.74 -58.36 -18.75
CA LYS A 295 15.09 -58.75 -18.30
C LYS A 295 15.15 -60.14 -17.66
N THR A 296 14.01 -60.71 -17.27
CA THR A 296 13.93 -61.91 -16.39
C THR A 296 13.26 -63.13 -17.05
N LYS A 297 12.81 -63.04 -18.31
CA LYS A 297 12.08 -64.11 -19.02
C LYS A 297 12.90 -64.90 -20.05
N THR A 298 12.50 -66.15 -20.27
CA THR A 298 13.00 -67.10 -21.30
C THR A 298 12.61 -66.70 -22.73
N ALA A 299 13.41 -67.10 -23.73
CA ALA A 299 13.36 -66.63 -25.12
C ALA A 299 11.95 -66.64 -25.77
N LYS A 300 11.17 -67.71 -25.59
CA LYS A 300 9.84 -67.87 -26.21
C LYS A 300 8.76 -66.91 -25.65
N ASN A 301 8.91 -66.47 -24.39
CA ASN A 301 7.98 -65.52 -23.75
C ASN A 301 8.44 -64.06 -23.87
N LYS A 302 9.57 -63.82 -24.54
CA LYS A 302 10.20 -62.52 -24.68
C LYS A 302 9.63 -61.74 -25.87
N GLU A 303 9.27 -62.44 -26.95
CA GLU A 303 8.69 -61.87 -28.18
C GLU A 303 7.31 -61.22 -27.94
N ASN A 304 6.37 -61.95 -27.33
CA ASN A 304 5.04 -61.41 -26.99
C ASN A 304 5.13 -60.20 -26.06
N LEU A 305 6.05 -60.22 -25.09
CA LEU A 305 6.23 -59.11 -24.14
C LEU A 305 6.86 -57.87 -24.80
N GLN A 306 7.68 -58.09 -25.82
CA GLN A 306 8.29 -57.02 -26.62
C GLN A 306 7.23 -56.32 -27.49
N LEU A 307 6.35 -57.10 -28.16
CA LEU A 307 5.21 -56.58 -28.91
C LEU A 307 4.31 -55.68 -28.03
N THR A 308 3.90 -56.17 -26.86
CA THR A 308 3.08 -55.38 -25.91
C THR A 308 3.81 -54.10 -25.46
N LEU A 309 5.13 -54.16 -25.23
CA LEU A 309 5.92 -52.99 -24.86
C LEU A 309 5.94 -51.95 -25.98
N ASP A 310 6.14 -52.37 -27.22
CA ASP A 310 6.22 -51.48 -28.37
C ASP A 310 4.86 -50.81 -28.65
N GLU A 311 3.75 -51.55 -28.58
CA GLU A 311 2.39 -51.01 -28.64
C GLU A 311 2.14 -49.97 -27.54
N THR A 312 2.51 -50.28 -26.29
CA THR A 312 2.35 -49.36 -25.15
C THR A 312 3.20 -48.08 -25.32
N ILE A 313 4.40 -48.19 -25.91
CA ILE A 313 5.26 -47.03 -26.18
C ILE A 313 4.64 -46.11 -27.23
N VAL A 314 4.02 -46.67 -28.27
CA VAL A 314 3.28 -45.89 -29.28
C VAL A 314 2.10 -45.17 -28.63
N GLU A 315 1.29 -45.89 -27.85
CA GLU A 315 0.16 -45.31 -27.09
C GLU A 315 0.62 -44.17 -26.16
N HIS A 316 1.70 -44.38 -25.41
CA HIS A 316 2.28 -43.36 -24.53
C HIS A 316 2.71 -42.11 -25.30
N THR A 317 3.32 -42.30 -26.47
CA THR A 317 3.81 -41.20 -27.31
C THR A 317 2.65 -40.36 -27.83
N GLU A 318 1.56 -40.98 -28.26
CA GLU A 318 0.35 -40.28 -28.68
C GLU A 318 -0.35 -39.58 -27.51
N TYR A 319 -0.51 -40.28 -26.37
CA TYR A 319 -1.18 -39.74 -25.21
C TYR A 319 -0.40 -38.56 -24.58
N LYS A 320 0.93 -38.59 -24.62
CA LYS A 320 1.79 -37.48 -24.19
C LYS A 320 1.52 -36.19 -24.96
N LYS A 321 1.14 -36.26 -26.24
CA LYS A 321 0.72 -35.09 -27.02
C LYS A 321 -0.60 -34.52 -26.47
N LYS A 322 -1.58 -35.38 -26.15
CA LYS A 322 -2.85 -34.98 -25.52
C LYS A 322 -2.63 -34.35 -24.13
N VAL A 323 -1.70 -34.87 -23.32
CA VAL A 323 -1.35 -34.27 -22.02
C VAL A 323 -0.85 -32.83 -22.14
N LYS A 324 -0.11 -32.49 -23.22
CA LYS A 324 0.29 -31.10 -23.45
C LYS A 324 -0.92 -30.18 -23.62
N GLN A 325 -1.96 -30.64 -24.32
CA GLN A 325 -3.23 -29.92 -24.49
C GLN A 325 -4.00 -29.85 -23.17
N TYR A 326 -4.11 -30.95 -22.43
CA TYR A 326 -4.77 -30.98 -21.12
C TYR A 326 -4.11 -30.04 -20.11
N LYS A 327 -2.78 -29.94 -20.09
CA LYS A 327 -2.07 -28.96 -19.24
C LYS A 327 -2.38 -27.51 -19.62
N ALA A 328 -2.54 -27.21 -20.91
CA ALA A 328 -2.94 -25.87 -21.35
C ALA A 328 -4.39 -25.57 -20.93
N GLN A 329 -5.30 -26.52 -21.12
CA GLN A 329 -6.69 -26.43 -20.67
C GLN A 329 -6.81 -26.28 -19.15
N LEU A 330 -6.01 -27.03 -18.38
CA LEU A 330 -5.94 -26.92 -16.92
C LEU A 330 -5.59 -25.49 -16.52
N LYS A 331 -4.53 -24.93 -17.09
CA LYS A 331 -4.07 -23.57 -16.79
C LYS A 331 -5.12 -22.50 -17.18
N GLU A 332 -5.78 -22.68 -18.32
CA GLU A 332 -6.86 -21.78 -18.74
C GLU A 332 -8.05 -21.85 -17.78
N LEU A 333 -8.40 -23.05 -17.32
CA LEU A 333 -9.51 -23.25 -16.40
C LEU A 333 -9.21 -22.71 -15.00
N GLU A 334 -7.99 -22.91 -14.49
CA GLU A 334 -7.48 -22.28 -13.26
C GLU A 334 -7.55 -20.75 -13.36
N ALA A 335 -7.19 -20.17 -14.50
CA ALA A 335 -7.29 -18.73 -14.72
C ALA A 335 -8.76 -18.26 -14.72
N LYS A 336 -9.69 -19.02 -15.33
CA LYS A 336 -11.13 -18.72 -15.31
C LYS A 336 -11.70 -18.81 -13.90
N GLN A 337 -11.29 -19.81 -13.11
CA GLN A 337 -11.68 -19.94 -11.70
C GLN A 337 -11.22 -18.72 -10.90
N GLN A 338 -9.96 -18.31 -11.07
CA GLN A 338 -9.44 -17.11 -10.39
C GLN A 338 -10.18 -15.85 -10.81
N GLU A 339 -10.48 -15.68 -12.10
CA GLU A 339 -11.22 -14.51 -12.58
C GLU A 339 -12.66 -14.46 -12.07
N GLU A 340 -13.34 -15.61 -12.01
CA GLU A 340 -14.67 -15.71 -11.39
C GLU A 340 -14.63 -15.31 -9.91
N ALA A 341 -13.66 -15.83 -9.14
CA ALA A 341 -13.51 -15.47 -7.73
C ALA A 341 -13.35 -13.95 -7.57
N LYS A 342 -12.54 -13.30 -8.42
CA LYS A 342 -12.36 -11.84 -8.40
C LYS A 342 -13.66 -11.09 -8.72
N GLN A 343 -14.41 -11.53 -9.72
CA GLN A 343 -15.70 -10.92 -10.06
C GLN A 343 -16.69 -11.04 -8.90
N LEU A 344 -16.76 -12.21 -8.26
CA LEU A 344 -17.58 -12.42 -7.07
C LEU A 344 -17.16 -11.53 -5.90
N ILE A 345 -15.85 -11.36 -5.67
CA ILE A 345 -15.33 -10.44 -4.64
C ILE A 345 -15.81 -9.01 -4.93
N LYS A 346 -15.65 -8.53 -6.17
CA LYS A 346 -16.07 -7.17 -6.56
C LYS A 346 -17.57 -6.96 -6.42
N GLN A 347 -18.38 -7.98 -6.72
CA GLN A 347 -19.83 -7.91 -6.54
C GLN A 347 -20.26 -7.89 -5.07
N LYS A 348 -19.58 -8.67 -4.21
CA LYS A 348 -19.93 -8.81 -2.79
C LYS A 348 -19.31 -7.75 -1.89
N PHE A 349 -18.16 -7.20 -2.28
CA PHE A 349 -17.47 -6.09 -1.64
C PHE A 349 -17.43 -4.89 -2.59
N ASP A 350 -18.62 -4.47 -3.03
CA ASP A 350 -18.76 -3.37 -3.98
C ASP A 350 -18.67 -2.01 -3.28
N TYR A 351 -18.06 -1.04 -3.97
CA TYR A 351 -18.07 0.36 -3.57
C TYR A 351 -17.80 1.25 -4.79
N GLU A 352 -18.47 2.39 -4.87
CA GLU A 352 -18.26 3.30 -5.99
C GLU A 352 -16.90 3.99 -5.91
N ILE A 353 -16.23 4.09 -7.06
CA ILE A 353 -14.99 4.80 -7.26
C ILE A 353 -15.27 6.01 -8.15
N PRO A 354 -15.36 7.23 -7.60
CA PRO A 354 -15.51 8.42 -8.42
C PRO A 354 -14.21 8.68 -9.20
N ILE A 355 -14.36 9.01 -10.48
CA ILE A 355 -13.27 9.35 -11.38
C ILE A 355 -13.59 10.74 -11.96
N ALA A 356 -12.62 11.64 -11.87
CA ALA A 356 -12.68 12.95 -12.48
C ALA A 356 -11.50 13.12 -13.44
N GLU A 357 -11.69 13.88 -14.50
CA GLU A 357 -10.62 14.30 -15.40
C GLU A 357 -10.59 15.84 -15.40
N ILE A 358 -9.40 16.41 -15.29
CA ILE A 358 -9.20 17.86 -15.37
C ILE A 358 -8.27 18.16 -16.54
N GLU A 359 -8.53 19.28 -17.21
CA GLU A 359 -7.71 19.81 -18.30
C GLU A 359 -6.66 20.79 -17.80
N LYS A 360 -6.90 21.45 -16.66
CA LYS A 360 -5.98 22.44 -16.10
C LYS A 360 -5.85 22.31 -14.58
N ALA A 361 -4.61 22.16 -14.13
CA ALA A 361 -4.27 21.94 -12.72
C ALA A 361 -3.64 23.17 -12.04
N GLY A 362 -3.78 24.37 -12.64
CA GLY A 362 -3.24 25.62 -12.11
C GLY A 362 -1.81 25.97 -12.52
N VAL A 363 -1.10 25.05 -13.17
CA VAL A 363 0.28 25.27 -13.64
C VAL A 363 0.44 24.69 -15.05
N SER A 364 1.03 25.48 -15.94
CA SER A 364 1.38 25.07 -17.32
C SER A 364 2.67 24.26 -17.39
N THR A 365 2.94 23.67 -18.55
CA THR A 365 4.20 22.99 -18.89
C THR A 365 5.46 23.79 -18.59
N ILE A 366 5.41 25.12 -18.65
CA ILE A 366 6.55 26.02 -18.40
C ILE A 366 6.56 26.61 -16.99
N GLY A 367 5.64 26.18 -16.12
CA GLY A 367 5.53 26.67 -14.74
C GLY A 367 4.75 27.97 -14.57
N ALA A 368 4.17 28.53 -15.65
CA ALA A 368 3.29 29.68 -15.56
C ALA A 368 1.94 29.29 -14.97
N GLU A 369 1.35 30.17 -14.16
CA GLU A 369 0.02 30.00 -13.58
C GLU A 369 -1.05 30.02 -14.68
N ILE A 370 -1.97 29.07 -14.62
CA ILE A 370 -3.11 28.91 -15.54
C ILE A 370 -4.37 28.63 -14.73
N ASP A 371 -5.53 28.49 -15.38
CA ASP A 371 -6.75 28.13 -14.67
C ASP A 371 -6.57 26.82 -13.90
N ASN A 372 -7.30 26.69 -12.80
CA ASN A 372 -7.22 25.53 -11.92
C ASN A 372 -8.61 24.97 -11.65
N GLN A 373 -8.87 23.75 -12.13
CA GLN A 373 -10.14 23.06 -11.93
C GLN A 373 -10.20 22.28 -10.60
N LEU A 374 -9.06 22.07 -9.92
CA LEU A 374 -9.01 21.33 -8.65
C LEU A 374 -9.88 21.95 -7.53
N PRO A 375 -9.96 23.28 -7.35
CA PRO A 375 -10.82 23.88 -6.33
C PRO A 375 -12.32 23.67 -6.57
N GLU A 376 -12.76 23.66 -7.84
CA GLU A 376 -14.14 23.38 -8.21
C GLU A 376 -14.47 21.90 -8.00
N LEU A 377 -13.61 21.01 -8.49
CA LEU A 377 -13.70 19.58 -8.25
C LEU A 377 -13.74 19.25 -6.75
N LEU A 378 -12.98 19.97 -5.91
CA LEU A 378 -13.03 19.79 -4.46
C LEU A 378 -14.40 20.16 -3.87
N LYS A 379 -15.09 21.16 -4.42
CA LYS A 379 -16.45 21.52 -3.98
C LYS A 379 -17.43 20.41 -4.36
N GLU A 380 -17.41 19.96 -5.61
CA GLU A 380 -18.25 18.87 -6.10
C GLU A 380 -18.03 17.57 -5.31
N PHE A 381 -16.76 17.20 -5.10
CA PHE A 381 -16.40 16.00 -4.35
C PHE A 381 -16.84 16.09 -2.88
N LYS A 382 -16.76 17.27 -2.25
CA LYS A 382 -17.29 17.47 -0.89
C LYS A 382 -18.79 17.29 -0.83
N GLU A 383 -19.53 17.71 -1.85
CA GLU A 383 -20.98 17.48 -1.91
C GLU A 383 -21.30 16.01 -2.13
N TYR A 384 -20.60 15.34 -3.05
CA TYR A 384 -20.71 13.91 -3.26
C TYR A 384 -20.45 13.13 -1.97
N TYR A 385 -19.34 13.43 -1.28
CA TYR A 385 -18.92 12.72 -0.07
C TYR A 385 -19.90 12.89 1.10
N LYS A 386 -20.63 14.01 1.18
CA LYS A 386 -21.65 14.23 2.21
C LYS A 386 -22.95 13.45 1.98
N ARG A 387 -23.20 12.98 0.75
CA ARG A 387 -24.42 12.23 0.40
C ARG A 387 -24.29 10.73 0.65
N LYS A 388 -23.06 10.24 0.80
CA LYS A 388 -22.71 8.89 1.27
C LYS A 388 -22.64 8.87 2.79
#